data_AF-A0A9W7EVX6-F1
#
_entry.id   AF-A0A9W7EVX6-F1
#
_cell.length_a   1.000
_cell.length_b   1.000
_cell.length_c   1.000
_cell.angle_alpha   90.00
_cell.angle_beta   90.00
_cell.angle_gamma   90.00
#
_symmetry.space_group_name_H-M   'P 1'
#
loop_
_entity.id
_entity.type
_entity.pdbx_description
1 polymer ?
#
loop_
_entity_poly.entity_id
_entity_poly.type
_entity_poly.pdbx_seq_one_letter_code
_entity_poly.pdbx_strand_id
1 'polypeptide(L)'
;MLSYLQITGGLSFDLDMNFPPMFTQLMGVVAAVVNVEFLNMMPLGCVMTSNFHHTLLAYTLGPLVIGVAMMIAYAILKQKGKVEASNFVFGWFLFMTFLILPSVGMKLFSMFGCRMFDSGYGSYLKFYETYAMGSILVYVVGVPLLYAVLLWWNRHLLDPGQKRLEEEHGEAEGLKRALEIRQRLEEQHPQLKSLQFLYKSYEPKYFWFEIFDTIRKQMLTGGLVVLGSGTLSQIIISMLLCLASMRVFAGCKPFIKERVDQFSEMSQWQIFFVMLAALLLRVAEMSGDFDIENKKAFDVILVGTQALAPTVIIVMILMRGQEATKMLVRKVTKSMSRGKSEGVEDEGEVEEGGVQLVKMKKNTMVLGGAADHGTGKSKNKSKSGGVIIAQYENEIIAKGKALGEQALRMNEGRGGAV
;
A
#
# COMPACT_ATOMS: atom_id res chain seq x y z
N MET A 1 -0.49 2.81 2.56
CA MET A 1 -1.75 2.84 1.79
C MET A 1 -2.96 2.59 2.68
N LEU A 2 -3.08 1.47 3.38
CA LEU A 2 -4.20 1.22 4.31
C LEU A 2 -4.37 2.35 5.34
N SER A 3 -3.30 2.76 6.02
CA SER A 3 -3.26 3.92 6.92
C SER A 3 -3.84 5.20 6.32
N TYR A 4 -3.53 5.46 5.06
CA TYR A 4 -3.95 6.66 4.34
C TYR A 4 -5.45 6.61 4.04
N LEU A 5 -5.91 5.47 3.50
CA LEU A 5 -7.31 5.26 3.14
C LEU A 5 -8.24 5.26 4.37
N GLN A 6 -7.76 4.75 5.52
CA GLN A 6 -8.49 4.82 6.80
C GLN A 6 -8.68 6.27 7.25
N ILE A 7 -7.68 7.15 7.08
CA ILE A 7 -7.79 8.56 7.47
C ILE A 7 -8.73 9.31 6.53
N THR A 8 -8.55 9.16 5.22
CA THR A 8 -9.38 9.89 4.25
C THR A 8 -10.83 9.44 4.25
N GLY A 9 -11.10 8.16 4.53
CA GLY A 9 -12.46 7.63 4.61
C GLY A 9 -13.26 8.13 5.83
N GLY A 10 -12.61 8.58 6.90
CA GLY A 10 -13.27 9.12 8.11
C GLY A 10 -13.50 10.64 8.08
N LEU A 11 -12.81 11.35 7.19
CA LEU A 11 -12.65 12.80 7.29
C LEU A 11 -13.95 13.61 7.15
N SER A 12 -14.88 13.18 6.30
CA SER A 12 -16.18 13.84 6.13
C SER A 12 -17.01 13.83 7.40
N PHE A 13 -16.92 12.74 8.18
CA PHE A 13 -17.62 12.58 9.43
C PHE A 13 -16.94 13.39 10.55
N ASP A 14 -15.61 13.37 10.62
CA ASP A 14 -14.87 14.06 11.68
C ASP A 14 -14.98 15.58 11.64
N LEU A 15 -15.03 16.16 10.44
CA LEU A 15 -15.10 17.60 10.23
C LEU A 15 -16.53 18.16 10.20
N ASP A 16 -17.55 17.30 10.24
CA ASP A 16 -18.97 17.66 10.10
C ASP A 16 -19.21 18.63 8.92
N MET A 17 -18.72 18.23 7.73
CA MET A 17 -18.82 19.04 6.52
C MET A 17 -19.47 18.29 5.37
N ASN A 18 -20.31 19.02 4.65
CA ASN A 18 -20.90 18.56 3.40
C ASN A 18 -19.92 18.82 2.26
N PHE A 19 -19.00 17.87 2.08
CA PHE A 19 -18.11 17.92 0.91
C PHE A 19 -18.91 17.82 -0.40
N PRO A 20 -18.37 18.37 -1.49
CA PRO A 20 -19.00 18.26 -2.80
C PRO A 20 -19.29 16.81 -3.26
N PRO A 21 -20.27 16.60 -4.15
CA PRO A 21 -20.84 15.28 -4.42
C PRO A 21 -19.87 14.30 -5.09
N MET A 22 -18.99 14.73 -6.00
CA MET A 22 -18.04 13.79 -6.63
C MET A 22 -16.99 13.30 -5.63
N PHE A 23 -16.42 14.21 -4.83
CA PHE A 23 -15.51 13.83 -3.76
C PHE A 23 -16.15 12.86 -2.77
N THR A 24 -17.40 13.12 -2.37
CA THR A 24 -18.13 12.26 -1.41
C THR A 24 -18.35 10.85 -1.96
N GLN A 25 -18.67 10.70 -3.25
CA GLN A 25 -18.81 9.40 -3.89
C GLN A 25 -17.47 8.64 -3.97
N LEU A 26 -16.39 9.32 -4.35
CA LEU A 26 -15.06 8.71 -4.39
C LEU A 26 -14.61 8.24 -3.00
N MET A 27 -14.81 9.07 -1.98
CA MET A 27 -14.52 8.70 -0.60
C MET A 27 -15.42 7.57 -0.10
N GLY A 28 -16.68 7.50 -0.55
CA GLY A 28 -17.57 6.37 -0.27
C GLY A 28 -17.03 5.03 -0.80
N VAL A 29 -16.48 5.01 -2.01
CA VAL A 29 -15.83 3.80 -2.57
C VAL A 29 -14.56 3.45 -1.79
N VAL A 30 -13.72 4.44 -1.48
CA VAL A 30 -12.50 4.24 -0.69
C VAL A 30 -12.82 3.72 0.71
N ALA A 31 -13.84 4.29 1.35
CA ALA A 31 -14.35 3.85 2.64
C ALA A 31 -14.88 2.41 2.54
N ALA A 32 -15.69 2.07 1.54
CA ALA A 32 -16.23 0.71 1.38
C ALA A 32 -15.14 -0.38 1.25
N VAL A 33 -13.97 -0.04 0.71
CA VAL A 33 -12.85 -0.99 0.56
C VAL A 33 -11.99 -1.11 1.83
N VAL A 34 -11.92 -0.06 2.66
CA VAL A 34 -10.92 0.02 3.76
C VAL A 34 -11.53 0.22 5.14
N ASN A 35 -12.62 0.99 5.26
CA ASN A 35 -13.49 0.91 6.42
C ASN A 35 -14.23 -0.43 6.30
N VAL A 36 -13.61 -1.46 6.85
CA VAL A 36 -14.31 -2.70 7.18
C VAL A 36 -15.29 -2.33 8.30
N GLU A 37 -16.39 -1.68 7.93
CA GLU A 37 -17.60 -1.68 8.72
C GLU A 37 -18.14 -3.11 8.65
N PHE A 38 -17.45 -4.02 9.33
CA PHE A 38 -17.79 -5.44 9.48
C PHE A 38 -19.24 -5.61 9.97
N LEU A 39 -19.81 -4.55 10.57
CA LEU A 39 -21.16 -4.48 11.09
C LEU A 39 -22.16 -3.67 10.23
N ASN A 40 -21.76 -2.99 9.15
CA ASN A 40 -22.73 -2.48 8.17
C ASN A 40 -23.07 -3.53 7.09
N MET A 41 -22.29 -4.61 6.99
CA MET A 41 -22.68 -5.79 6.20
C MET A 41 -23.82 -6.59 6.85
N MET A 42 -24.23 -6.23 8.07
CA MET A 42 -25.47 -6.64 8.68
C MET A 42 -26.27 -5.36 8.93
N PRO A 43 -27.33 -5.04 8.15
CA PRO A 43 -28.17 -3.88 8.41
C PRO A 43 -29.01 -4.17 9.66
N LEU A 44 -28.36 -4.15 10.83
CA LEU A 44 -29.00 -4.29 12.12
C LEU A 44 -29.96 -3.14 12.38
N GLY A 45 -29.87 -2.04 11.62
CA GLY A 45 -30.88 -0.97 11.58
C GLY A 45 -32.20 -1.34 10.89
N CYS A 46 -32.25 -2.45 10.13
CA CYS A 46 -33.46 -2.88 9.42
C CYS A 46 -34.17 -4.08 10.10
N VAL A 47 -33.48 -4.79 11.00
CA VAL A 47 -34.04 -5.91 11.79
C VAL A 47 -34.22 -5.54 13.27
N MET A 48 -33.44 -4.59 13.77
CA MET A 48 -33.57 -4.03 15.12
C MET A 48 -33.70 -2.51 15.00
N THR A 49 -34.63 -1.90 15.73
CA THR A 49 -34.72 -0.44 15.90
C THR A 49 -33.52 0.05 16.72
N SER A 50 -32.33 0.10 16.11
CA SER A 50 -31.08 0.29 16.85
C SER A 50 -30.83 1.76 17.16
N ASN A 51 -31.08 2.14 18.41
CA ASN A 51 -30.55 3.38 19.01
C ASN A 51 -29.02 3.43 18.89
N PHE A 52 -28.43 4.62 18.70
CA PHE A 52 -26.97 4.86 18.63
C PHE A 52 -26.17 4.10 19.71
N HIS A 53 -26.73 3.97 20.91
CA HIS A 53 -26.18 3.26 22.05
C HIS A 53 -25.99 1.75 21.85
N HIS A 54 -26.92 1.06 21.18
CA HIS A 54 -26.77 -0.37 20.89
C HIS A 54 -25.71 -0.62 19.83
N THR A 55 -25.63 0.27 18.84
CA THR A 55 -24.54 0.28 17.85
C THR A 55 -23.20 0.52 18.52
N LEU A 56 -23.10 1.46 19.46
CA LEU A 56 -21.87 1.70 20.24
C LEU A 56 -21.41 0.45 20.99
N LEU A 57 -22.33 -0.24 21.67
CA LEU A 57 -22.04 -1.50 22.38
C LEU A 57 -21.62 -2.61 21.42
N ALA A 58 -22.27 -2.75 20.26
CA ALA A 58 -21.91 -3.78 19.28
C ALA A 58 -20.49 -3.56 18.71
N TYR A 59 -20.14 -2.31 18.39
CA TYR A 59 -18.82 -1.96 17.85
C TYR A 59 -17.69 -2.13 18.86
N THR A 60 -17.98 -2.07 20.16
CA THR A 60 -16.98 -2.21 21.23
C THR A 60 -16.93 -3.63 21.78
N LEU A 61 -18.07 -4.21 22.18
CA LEU A 61 -18.14 -5.56 22.74
C LEU A 61 -17.85 -6.66 21.71
N GLY A 62 -18.28 -6.50 20.45
CA GLY A 62 -18.06 -7.51 19.41
C GLY A 62 -16.56 -7.80 19.20
N PRO A 63 -15.75 -6.78 18.87
CA PRO A 63 -14.30 -6.92 18.78
C PRO A 63 -13.65 -7.39 20.09
N LEU A 64 -14.16 -6.98 21.25
CA LEU A 64 -13.64 -7.43 22.55
C LEU A 64 -13.80 -8.94 22.72
N VAL A 65 -15.01 -9.46 22.48
CA VAL A 65 -15.31 -10.90 22.60
C VAL A 65 -14.47 -11.72 21.64
N ILE A 66 -14.36 -11.29 20.39
CA ILE A 66 -13.50 -11.95 19.38
C ILE A 66 -12.03 -11.88 19.81
N GLY A 67 -11.56 -10.74 20.31
CA GLY A 67 -10.22 -10.55 20.86
C GLY A 67 -9.91 -11.49 22.02
N VAL A 68 -10.81 -11.59 23.00
CA VAL A 68 -10.70 -12.51 24.14
C VAL A 68 -10.68 -13.95 23.68
N ALA A 69 -11.56 -14.35 22.74
CA ALA A 69 -11.56 -15.70 22.17
C ALA A 69 -10.23 -16.03 21.47
N MET A 70 -9.66 -15.08 20.71
CA MET A 70 -8.33 -15.23 20.11
C MET A 70 -7.23 -15.37 21.16
N MET A 71 -7.29 -14.62 22.26
CA MET A 71 -6.31 -14.73 23.35
C MET A 71 -6.42 -16.05 24.13
N ILE A 72 -7.63 -16.57 24.32
CA ILE A 72 -7.85 -17.91 24.89
C ILE A 72 -7.29 -18.98 23.94
N ALA A 73 -7.58 -18.88 22.64
CA ALA A 73 -7.04 -19.79 21.64
C ALA A 73 -5.50 -19.75 21.59
N TYR A 74 -4.90 -18.57 21.67
CA TYR A 74 -3.46 -18.37 21.82
C TYR A 74 -2.91 -19.09 23.06
N ALA A 75 -3.53 -18.90 24.23
CA ALA A 75 -3.09 -19.55 25.46
C ALA A 75 -3.14 -21.09 25.37
N ILE A 76 -4.22 -21.65 24.79
CA ILE A 76 -4.38 -23.09 24.59
C ILE A 76 -3.32 -23.64 23.61
N LEU A 77 -3.08 -22.95 22.49
CA LEU A 77 -2.08 -23.36 21.50
C LEU A 77 -0.65 -23.28 22.05
N LYS A 78 -0.37 -22.26 22.84
CA LYS A 78 0.91 -22.08 23.54
C LYS A 78 1.15 -23.21 24.56
N GLN A 79 0.14 -23.57 25.35
CA GLN A 79 0.22 -24.71 26.27
C GLN A 79 0.45 -26.04 25.55
N LYS A 80 -0.13 -26.23 24.36
CA LYS A 80 0.07 -27.41 23.52
C LYS A 80 1.42 -27.43 22.76
N GLY A 81 2.29 -26.44 22.97
CA GLY A 81 3.60 -26.35 22.31
C GLY A 81 3.54 -26.02 20.81
N LYS A 82 2.37 -25.63 20.27
CA LYS A 82 2.20 -25.30 18.85
C LYS A 82 2.60 -23.84 18.57
N VAL A 83 3.90 -23.57 18.60
CA VAL A 83 4.47 -22.20 18.51
C VAL A 83 4.04 -21.46 17.24
N GLU A 84 4.07 -22.11 16.08
CA GLU A 84 3.70 -21.48 14.80
C GLU A 84 2.23 -21.07 14.75
N ALA A 85 1.32 -21.97 15.12
CA ALA A 85 -0.11 -21.67 15.18
C ALA A 85 -0.43 -20.60 16.23
N SER A 86 0.23 -20.63 17.39
CA SER A 86 0.11 -19.61 18.42
C SER A 86 0.53 -18.23 17.90
N ASN A 87 1.65 -18.15 17.18
CA ASN A 87 2.12 -16.90 16.58
C ASN A 87 1.19 -16.39 15.48
N PHE A 88 0.62 -17.29 14.68
CA PHE A 88 -0.36 -16.92 13.66
C PHE A 88 -1.60 -16.29 14.29
N VAL A 89 -2.16 -16.90 15.33
CA VAL A 89 -3.33 -16.35 16.06
C VAL A 89 -3.00 -15.00 16.68
N PHE A 90 -1.85 -14.85 17.32
CA PHE A 90 -1.46 -13.57 17.92
C PHE A 90 -1.20 -12.48 16.89
N GLY A 91 -0.55 -12.81 15.77
CA GLY A 91 -0.35 -11.87 14.66
C GLY A 91 -1.67 -11.40 14.06
N TRP A 92 -2.64 -12.32 13.89
CA TRP A 92 -3.98 -11.97 13.42
C TRP A 92 -4.77 -11.14 14.42
N PHE A 93 -4.61 -11.40 15.72
CA PHE A 93 -5.16 -10.56 16.79
C PHE A 93 -4.65 -9.12 16.67
N LEU A 94 -3.32 -8.91 16.56
CA LEU A 94 -2.74 -7.57 16.40
C LEU A 94 -3.19 -6.87 15.11
N PHE A 95 -3.32 -7.63 14.03
CA PHE A 95 -3.83 -7.12 12.76
C PHE A 95 -5.31 -6.69 12.86
N MET A 96 -6.14 -7.49 13.51
CA MET A 96 -7.56 -7.18 13.73
C MET A 96 -7.75 -5.97 14.64
N THR A 97 -6.97 -5.85 15.73
CA THR A 97 -7.03 -4.64 16.57
C THR A 97 -6.66 -3.39 15.76
N PHE A 98 -5.66 -3.47 14.87
CA PHE A 98 -5.29 -2.37 13.99
C PHE A 98 -6.42 -1.96 13.03
N LEU A 99 -7.11 -2.94 12.42
CA LEU A 99 -8.19 -2.67 11.47
C LEU A 99 -9.43 -2.06 12.13
N ILE A 100 -9.76 -2.52 13.33
CA ILE A 100 -10.98 -2.13 14.05
C ILE A 100 -10.81 -0.77 14.75
N LEU A 101 -9.57 -0.39 15.09
CA LEU A 101 -9.28 0.78 15.89
C LEU A 101 -9.81 2.10 15.30
N PRO A 102 -9.68 2.42 13.99
CA PRO A 102 -10.28 3.63 13.41
C PRO A 102 -11.80 3.66 13.56
N SER A 103 -12.49 2.55 13.27
CA SER A 103 -13.96 2.48 13.31
C SER A 103 -14.51 2.60 14.72
N VAL A 104 -13.88 1.93 15.69
CA VAL A 104 -14.27 2.00 17.10
C VAL A 104 -13.92 3.36 17.70
N GLY A 105 -12.74 3.89 17.36
CA GLY A 105 -12.30 5.23 17.76
C GLY A 105 -13.31 6.30 17.32
N MET A 106 -13.68 6.34 16.03
CA MET A 106 -14.69 7.26 15.51
C MET A 106 -15.97 7.23 16.36
N LYS A 107 -16.59 6.04 16.52
CA LYS A 107 -17.86 5.91 17.27
C LYS A 107 -17.73 6.33 18.74
N LEU A 108 -16.62 6.01 19.39
CA LEU A 108 -16.35 6.40 20.76
C LEU A 108 -16.24 7.92 20.91
N PHE A 109 -15.53 8.58 20.00
CA PHE A 109 -15.38 10.03 20.04
C PHE A 109 -16.66 10.77 19.64
N SER A 110 -17.47 10.25 18.70
CA SER A 110 -18.78 10.82 18.33
C SER A 110 -19.72 10.97 19.51
N MET A 111 -19.67 10.04 20.46
CA MET A 111 -20.51 10.07 21.65
C MET A 111 -20.32 11.39 22.45
N PHE A 112 -19.09 11.90 22.50
CA PHE A 112 -18.77 13.14 23.21
C PHE A 112 -19.20 14.39 22.44
N GLY A 113 -19.24 14.35 21.10
CA GLY A 113 -19.73 15.44 20.26
C GLY A 113 -21.24 15.69 20.38
N CYS A 114 -22.04 14.64 20.61
CA CYS A 114 -23.51 14.74 20.70
C CYS A 114 -24.07 15.38 21.97
N ARG A 115 -23.24 15.80 22.94
CA ARG A 115 -23.71 16.36 24.23
C ARG A 115 -24.50 17.67 24.14
N MET A 116 -24.48 18.36 23.00
CA MET A 116 -25.07 19.69 22.88
C MET A 116 -26.61 19.72 22.75
N PHE A 117 -27.30 18.57 22.64
CA PHE A 117 -28.73 18.55 22.29
C PHE A 117 -29.69 17.85 23.27
N ASP A 118 -29.24 17.05 24.23
CA ASP A 118 -30.16 16.17 24.98
C ASP A 118 -30.11 16.36 26.51
N SER A 119 -30.80 17.42 26.98
CA SER A 119 -30.91 17.76 28.41
C SER A 119 -31.99 16.98 29.17
N GLY A 120 -32.70 16.03 28.52
CA GLY A 120 -33.85 15.33 29.09
C GLY A 120 -33.56 13.97 29.76
N TYR A 121 -32.45 13.30 29.44
CA TYR A 121 -32.19 11.90 29.84
C TYR A 121 -30.93 11.74 30.71
N GLY A 122 -30.88 12.45 31.83
CA GLY A 122 -29.65 12.65 32.61
C GLY A 122 -28.97 11.40 33.21
N SER A 123 -29.71 10.34 33.57
CA SER A 123 -29.10 9.15 34.20
C SER A 123 -28.67 8.08 33.19
N TYR A 124 -29.45 7.86 32.12
CA TYR A 124 -29.12 6.88 31.08
C TYR A 124 -27.90 7.31 30.29
N LEU A 125 -27.78 8.61 29.97
CA LEU A 125 -26.66 9.17 29.23
C LEU A 125 -25.31 9.05 29.97
N LYS A 126 -25.30 9.25 31.30
CA LYS A 126 -24.10 9.15 32.15
C LYS A 126 -23.48 7.74 32.18
N PHE A 127 -24.31 6.70 32.07
CA PHE A 127 -23.81 5.33 31.99
C PHE A 127 -23.00 5.10 30.72
N TYR A 128 -23.56 5.49 29.56
CA TYR A 128 -22.88 5.37 28.28
C TYR A 128 -21.65 6.28 28.17
N GLU A 129 -21.66 7.41 28.85
CA GLU A 129 -20.50 8.30 28.97
C GLU A 129 -19.34 7.61 29.69
N THR A 130 -19.62 7.07 30.88
CA THR A 130 -18.61 6.36 31.69
C THR A 130 -18.10 5.13 30.95
N TYR A 131 -19.00 4.42 30.27
CA TYR A 131 -18.65 3.30 29.39
C TYR A 131 -17.73 3.73 28.25
N ALA A 132 -18.09 4.79 27.51
CA ALA A 132 -17.29 5.29 26.40
C ALA A 132 -15.90 5.75 26.85
N MET A 133 -15.78 6.41 28.01
CA MET A 133 -14.47 6.76 28.60
C MET A 133 -13.63 5.51 28.90
N GLY A 134 -14.23 4.49 29.51
CA GLY A 134 -13.57 3.21 29.76
C GLY A 134 -13.12 2.52 28.47
N SER A 135 -13.98 2.52 27.44
CA SER A 135 -13.64 1.96 26.13
C SER A 135 -12.56 2.75 25.38
N ILE A 136 -12.50 4.09 25.51
CA ILE A 136 -11.40 4.89 24.97
C ILE A 136 -10.08 4.48 25.62
N LEU A 137 -10.05 4.28 26.94
CA LEU A 137 -8.86 3.81 27.63
C LEU A 137 -8.40 2.43 27.10
N VAL A 138 -9.34 1.52 26.85
CA VAL A 138 -9.05 0.17 26.34
C VAL A 138 -8.56 0.19 24.89
N TYR A 139 -9.26 0.89 24.00
CA TYR A 139 -8.99 0.84 22.56
C TYR A 139 -7.99 1.92 22.14
N VAL A 140 -8.31 3.19 22.36
CA VAL A 140 -7.52 4.31 21.86
C VAL A 140 -6.17 4.41 22.56
N VAL A 141 -6.12 4.16 23.87
CA VAL A 141 -4.87 4.22 24.65
C VAL A 141 -4.24 2.83 24.81
N GLY A 142 -5.04 1.82 25.13
CA GLY A 142 -4.56 0.48 25.43
C GLY A 142 -3.92 -0.23 24.24
N VAL A 143 -4.44 -0.07 23.01
CA VAL A 143 -3.87 -0.73 21.83
C VAL A 143 -2.50 -0.14 21.44
N PRO A 144 -2.32 1.19 21.30
CA PRO A 144 -0.98 1.76 21.10
C PRO A 144 -0.01 1.43 22.22
N LEU A 145 -0.46 1.41 23.48
CA LEU A 145 0.37 1.04 24.62
C LEU A 145 0.80 -0.44 24.54
N LEU A 146 -0.11 -1.34 24.17
CA LEU A 146 0.20 -2.75 23.93
C LEU A 146 1.28 -2.89 22.84
N TYR A 147 1.14 -2.20 21.71
CA TYR A 147 2.16 -2.20 20.66
C TYR A 147 3.49 -1.65 21.15
N ALA A 148 3.47 -0.54 21.90
CA ALA A 148 4.65 0.07 22.49
C ALA A 148 5.37 -0.88 23.44
N VAL A 149 4.65 -1.52 24.35
CA VAL A 149 5.21 -2.46 25.32
C VAL A 149 5.80 -3.69 24.63
N LEU A 150 5.08 -4.28 23.65
CA LEU A 150 5.56 -5.45 22.90
C LEU A 150 6.83 -5.14 22.10
N LEU A 151 6.87 -4.00 21.42
CA LEU A 151 8.01 -3.58 20.63
C LEU A 151 9.19 -3.16 21.51
N TRP A 152 8.93 -2.46 22.62
CA TRP A 152 9.98 -1.97 23.52
C TRP A 152 10.69 -3.10 24.25
N TRP A 153 9.94 -4.12 24.72
CA TRP A 153 10.56 -5.30 25.33
C TRP A 153 11.47 -6.05 24.37
N ASN A 154 11.10 -6.10 23.09
CA ASN A 154 11.88 -6.78 22.06
C ASN A 154 12.85 -5.85 21.32
N ARG A 155 13.05 -4.59 21.76
CA ARG A 155 13.78 -3.56 21.00
C ARG A 155 15.19 -3.98 20.56
N HIS A 156 15.89 -4.74 21.41
CA HIS A 156 17.26 -5.19 21.13
C HIS A 156 17.31 -6.27 20.04
N LEU A 157 16.21 -6.98 19.81
CA LEU A 157 16.06 -7.94 18.71
C LEU A 157 15.61 -7.25 17.42
N LEU A 158 14.92 -6.11 17.54
CA LEU A 158 14.35 -5.36 16.42
C LEU A 158 15.33 -4.35 15.81
N ASP A 159 16.14 -3.69 16.64
CA ASP A 159 17.19 -2.77 16.20
C ASP A 159 18.57 -3.30 16.61
N PRO A 160 19.30 -3.97 15.70
CA PRO A 160 20.65 -4.45 15.97
C PRO A 160 21.71 -3.32 15.97
N GLY A 161 21.29 -2.05 16.02
CA GLY A 161 22.17 -0.89 16.00
C GLY A 161 22.41 -0.38 14.59
N GLN A 162 21.33 -0.19 13.80
CA GLN A 162 21.42 0.23 12.40
C GLN A 162 22.27 1.50 12.22
N LYS A 163 22.11 2.51 13.08
CA LYS A 163 22.88 3.77 12.99
C LYS A 163 24.40 3.55 13.01
N ARG A 164 24.88 2.66 13.90
CA ARG A 164 26.31 2.32 13.99
C ARG A 164 26.80 1.65 12.70
N LEU A 165 25.97 0.80 12.10
CA LEU A 165 26.29 0.11 10.85
C LEU A 165 26.30 1.07 9.64
N GLU A 166 25.39 2.06 9.63
CA GLU A 166 25.36 3.14 8.63
C GLU A 166 26.61 4.03 8.71
N GLU A 167 27.07 4.34 9.92
CA GLU A 167 28.31 5.12 10.13
C GLU A 167 29.56 4.36 9.66
N GLU A 168 29.62 3.05 9.86
CA GLU A 168 30.79 2.23 9.53
C GLU A 168 30.86 1.83 8.05
N HIS A 169 29.73 1.52 7.42
CA HIS A 169 29.67 0.93 6.08
C HIS A 169 28.94 1.78 5.03
N GLY A 170 28.42 2.95 5.42
CA GLY A 170 27.54 3.78 4.60
C GLY A 170 26.06 3.39 4.72
N GLU A 171 25.17 4.30 4.33
CA GLU A 171 23.72 4.20 4.57
C GLU A 171 23.09 2.93 3.95
N ALA A 172 23.31 2.70 2.66
CA ALA A 172 22.67 1.59 1.93
C ALA A 172 23.18 0.20 2.40
N GLU A 173 24.47 0.06 2.62
CA GLU A 173 25.08 -1.20 3.06
C GLU A 173 24.81 -1.44 4.56
N GLY A 174 24.84 -0.39 5.38
CA GLY A 174 24.49 -0.45 6.80
C GLY A 174 23.05 -0.89 7.04
N LEU A 175 22.09 -0.34 6.29
CA LEU A 175 20.68 -0.78 6.31
C LEU A 175 20.55 -2.25 5.91
N LYS A 176 21.21 -2.67 4.83
CA LYS A 176 21.15 -4.07 4.35
C LYS A 176 21.66 -5.04 5.42
N ARG A 177 22.79 -4.75 6.06
CA ARG A 177 23.35 -5.57 7.14
C ARG A 177 22.47 -5.59 8.38
N ALA A 178 21.90 -4.45 8.76
CA ALA A 178 20.96 -4.39 9.88
C ALA A 178 19.72 -5.27 9.64
N LEU A 179 19.19 -5.28 8.41
CA LEU A 179 18.09 -6.16 8.02
C LEU A 179 18.49 -7.65 8.04
N GLU A 180 19.69 -8.00 7.57
CA GLU A 180 20.20 -9.38 7.62
C GLU A 180 20.35 -9.88 9.07
N ILE A 181 20.88 -9.06 9.98
CA ILE A 181 21.01 -9.41 11.40
C ILE A 181 19.63 -9.61 12.03
N ARG A 182 18.70 -8.68 11.77
CA ARG A 182 17.32 -8.79 12.26
C ARG A 182 16.63 -10.04 11.74
N GLN A 183 16.82 -10.40 10.47
CA GLN A 183 16.27 -11.64 9.90
C GLN A 183 16.80 -12.89 10.64
N ARG A 184 18.10 -12.95 10.93
CA ARG A 184 18.68 -14.06 11.71
C ARG A 184 18.10 -14.13 13.13
N LEU A 185 17.88 -12.98 13.78
CA LEU A 185 17.26 -12.91 15.10
C LEU A 185 15.79 -13.37 15.06
N GLU A 186 15.05 -13.05 13.99
CA GLU A 186 13.68 -13.54 13.79
C GLU A 186 13.59 -15.06 13.61
N GLU A 187 14.61 -15.67 13.00
CA GLU A 187 14.72 -17.13 12.87
C GLU A 187 15.03 -17.80 14.22
N GLN A 188 15.89 -17.19 15.03
CA GLN A 188 16.25 -17.67 16.37
C GLN A 188 15.13 -17.47 17.41
N HIS A 189 14.29 -16.44 17.24
CA HIS A 189 13.22 -16.10 18.17
C HIS A 189 11.84 -16.14 17.48
N PRO A 190 11.22 -17.32 17.35
CA PRO A 190 9.94 -17.49 16.65
C PRO A 190 8.82 -16.57 17.16
N GLN A 191 8.84 -16.20 18.44
CA GLN A 191 7.88 -15.25 19.03
C GLN A 191 7.80 -13.90 18.31
N LEU A 192 8.90 -13.44 17.68
CA LEU A 192 8.94 -12.18 16.91
C LEU A 192 8.10 -12.25 15.64
N LYS A 193 7.89 -13.45 15.06
CA LYS A 193 7.11 -13.62 13.83
C LYS A 193 5.69 -13.08 13.97
N SER A 194 5.11 -13.20 15.16
CA SER A 194 3.77 -12.67 15.46
C SER A 194 3.70 -11.14 15.46
N LEU A 195 4.82 -10.47 15.76
CA LEU A 195 4.92 -9.00 15.79
C LEU A 195 5.21 -8.41 14.40
N GLN A 196 5.54 -9.22 13.40
CA GLN A 196 6.00 -8.75 12.08
C GLN A 196 5.09 -7.71 11.46
N PHE A 197 3.78 -7.80 11.68
CA PHE A 197 2.83 -6.80 11.21
C PHE A 197 3.22 -5.36 11.63
N LEU A 198 3.72 -5.17 12.85
CA LEU A 198 4.00 -3.86 13.43
C LEU A 198 5.32 -3.24 12.93
N TYR A 199 6.32 -4.04 12.59
CA TYR A 199 7.68 -3.53 12.40
C TYR A 199 8.33 -3.95 11.07
N LYS A 200 7.77 -4.93 10.34
CA LYS A 200 8.37 -5.50 9.10
C LYS A 200 8.52 -4.51 7.96
N SER A 201 7.64 -3.52 7.86
CA SER A 201 7.70 -2.51 6.80
C SER A 201 8.71 -1.39 7.08
N TYR A 202 9.15 -1.25 8.33
CA TYR A 202 9.98 -0.16 8.80
C TYR A 202 11.45 -0.59 8.95
N GLU A 203 12.34 0.36 8.74
CA GLU A 203 13.75 0.16 9.02
C GLU A 203 13.96 -0.18 10.51
N PRO A 204 14.96 -1.00 10.86
CA PRO A 204 15.27 -1.36 12.24
C PRO A 204 15.30 -0.19 13.23
N LYS A 205 15.92 0.95 12.88
CA LYS A 205 16.00 2.16 13.74
C LYS A 205 14.64 2.83 14.00
N TYR A 206 13.62 2.50 13.22
CA TYR A 206 12.26 3.02 13.31
C TYR A 206 11.23 1.95 13.68
N PHE A 207 11.65 0.92 14.44
CA PHE A 207 10.74 -0.15 14.91
C PHE A 207 9.48 0.37 15.64
N TRP A 208 9.54 1.56 16.23
CA TRP A 208 8.45 2.21 16.97
C TRP A 208 7.46 2.99 16.09
N PHE A 209 7.74 3.13 14.78
CA PHE A 209 7.00 4.05 13.92
C PHE A 209 5.51 3.70 13.79
N GLU A 210 5.14 2.42 13.85
CA GLU A 210 3.74 2.00 13.82
C GLU A 210 2.93 2.57 14.99
N ILE A 211 3.54 2.74 16.17
CA ILE A 211 2.90 3.33 17.34
C ILE A 211 2.55 4.79 17.05
N PHE A 212 3.52 5.53 16.49
CA PHE A 212 3.31 6.92 16.06
C PHE A 212 2.22 7.01 14.99
N ASP A 213 2.27 6.17 13.95
CA ASP A 213 1.27 6.17 12.88
C ASP A 213 -0.13 5.83 13.43
N THR A 214 -0.22 4.92 14.39
CA THR A 214 -1.48 4.55 15.06
C THR A 214 -2.05 5.70 15.90
N ILE A 215 -1.24 6.35 16.75
CA ILE A 215 -1.69 7.50 17.56
C ILE A 215 -2.14 8.65 16.65
N ARG A 216 -1.34 8.97 15.63
CA ARG A 216 -1.66 10.00 14.65
C ARG A 216 -2.97 9.74 13.94
N LYS A 217 -3.21 8.50 13.47
CA LYS A 217 -4.50 8.11 12.86
C LYS A 217 -5.65 8.36 13.81
N GLN A 218 -5.56 7.87 15.05
CA GLN A 218 -6.63 8.02 16.04
C GLN A 218 -6.97 9.48 16.33
N MET A 219 -5.96 10.35 16.38
CA MET A 219 -6.19 11.78 16.54
C MET A 219 -6.92 12.36 15.33
N LEU A 220 -6.49 12.03 14.11
CA LEU A 220 -7.08 12.55 12.86
C LEU A 220 -8.45 11.96 12.52
N THR A 221 -8.76 10.74 12.96
CA THR A 221 -10.01 10.03 12.64
C THR A 221 -11.03 10.06 13.79
N GLY A 222 -10.86 10.88 14.82
CA GLY A 222 -11.84 10.87 15.91
C GLY A 222 -11.46 11.74 17.09
N GLY A 223 -10.17 11.82 17.42
CA GLY A 223 -9.70 12.74 18.46
C GLY A 223 -10.13 14.20 18.22
N LEU A 224 -10.23 14.60 16.95
CA LEU A 224 -10.69 15.94 16.55
C LEU A 224 -12.13 16.26 16.98
N VAL A 225 -13.02 15.27 17.10
CA VAL A 225 -14.43 15.49 17.47
C VAL A 225 -14.55 16.15 18.86
N VAL A 226 -13.62 15.84 19.76
CA VAL A 226 -13.59 16.39 21.14
C VAL A 226 -13.27 17.90 21.15
N LEU A 227 -12.67 18.41 20.07
CA LEU A 227 -12.29 19.83 19.96
C LEU A 227 -13.43 20.73 19.46
N GLY A 228 -14.64 20.18 19.31
CA GLY A 228 -15.80 20.90 18.78
C GLY A 228 -15.94 20.69 17.29
N SER A 229 -16.72 19.67 16.92
CA SER A 229 -17.03 19.31 15.54
C SER A 229 -17.52 20.51 14.73
N GLY A 230 -16.95 20.67 13.54
CA GLY A 230 -17.31 21.69 12.57
C GLY A 230 -16.74 23.08 12.84
N THR A 231 -16.04 23.31 13.95
CA THR A 231 -15.47 24.63 14.27
C THR A 231 -14.24 24.94 13.40
N LEU A 232 -14.03 26.23 13.10
CA LEU A 232 -12.80 26.70 12.42
C LEU A 232 -11.54 26.30 13.20
N SER A 233 -11.59 26.39 14.55
CA SER A 233 -10.48 26.01 15.43
C SER A 233 -10.12 24.54 15.31
N GLN A 234 -11.10 23.63 15.21
CA GLN A 234 -10.87 22.21 14.99
C GLN A 234 -10.11 21.96 13.68
N ILE A 235 -10.51 22.62 12.58
CA ILE A 235 -9.84 22.51 11.28
C ILE A 235 -8.40 23.05 11.34
N ILE A 236 -8.17 24.17 12.03
CA ILE A 236 -6.82 24.71 12.19
C ILE A 236 -5.93 23.75 13.01
N ILE A 237 -6.45 23.19 14.11
CA ILE A 237 -5.71 22.22 14.93
C ILE A 237 -5.40 20.95 14.14
N SER A 238 -6.34 20.47 13.32
CA SER A 238 -6.11 19.31 12.46
C SER A 238 -5.04 19.58 11.41
N MET A 239 -4.99 20.79 10.83
CA MET A 239 -3.92 21.21 9.91
C MET A 239 -2.55 21.23 10.60
N LEU A 240 -2.45 21.75 11.83
CA LEU A 240 -1.21 21.74 12.60
C LEU A 240 -0.75 20.31 12.90
N LEU A 241 -1.66 19.41 13.24
CA LEU A 241 -1.37 17.99 13.43
C LEU A 241 -0.87 17.33 12.13
N CYS A 242 -1.45 17.68 10.97
CA CYS A 242 -0.98 17.21 9.67
C CYS A 242 0.43 17.71 9.35
N LEU A 243 0.75 18.97 9.63
CA LEU A 243 2.09 19.54 9.42
C LEU A 243 3.14 18.91 10.35
N ALA A 244 2.81 18.72 11.62
CA ALA A 244 3.68 18.02 12.56
C ALA A 244 3.95 16.58 12.10
N SER A 245 2.90 15.90 11.63
CA SER A 245 3.02 14.55 11.08
C SER A 245 3.90 14.51 9.83
N MET A 246 3.69 15.45 8.89
CA MET A 246 4.48 15.58 7.68
C MET A 246 5.97 15.75 7.99
N ARG A 247 6.32 16.56 9.01
CA ARG A 247 7.71 16.70 9.45
C ARG A 247 8.31 15.40 9.95
N VAL A 248 7.55 14.59 10.67
CA VAL A 248 8.01 13.26 11.12
C VAL A 248 8.20 12.32 9.93
N PHE A 249 7.27 12.26 8.97
CA PHE A 249 7.43 11.42 7.77
C PHE A 249 8.63 11.84 6.91
N ALA A 250 8.78 13.14 6.62
CA ALA A 250 9.86 13.66 5.79
C ALA A 250 11.25 13.55 6.49
N GLY A 251 11.29 13.71 7.81
CA GLY A 251 12.53 13.65 8.59
C GLY A 251 12.98 12.22 8.91
N CYS A 252 12.04 11.32 9.22
CA CYS A 252 12.39 9.95 9.57
C CYS A 252 12.61 9.07 8.34
N LYS A 253 11.78 9.18 7.29
CA LYS A 253 11.74 8.23 6.16
C LYS A 253 11.80 6.77 6.66
N PRO A 254 10.77 6.35 7.41
CA PRO A 254 10.86 5.17 8.26
C PRO A 254 10.79 3.84 7.50
N PHE A 255 10.43 3.82 6.23
CA PHE A 255 10.17 2.60 5.48
C PHE A 255 11.42 2.03 4.83
N ILE A 256 11.53 0.70 4.76
CA ILE A 256 12.67 0.03 4.10
C ILE A 256 12.74 0.37 2.61
N LYS A 257 11.58 0.64 2.00
CA LYS A 257 11.48 0.94 0.57
C LYS A 257 11.22 2.43 0.41
N GLU A 258 12.19 3.14 -0.18
CA GLU A 258 12.10 4.58 -0.46
C GLU A 258 10.81 5.00 -1.19
N ARG A 259 10.27 4.16 -2.08
CA ARG A 259 8.98 4.42 -2.75
C ARG A 259 7.82 4.58 -1.77
N VAL A 260 7.85 3.83 -0.67
CA VAL A 260 6.81 3.85 0.35
C VAL A 260 6.96 5.12 1.20
N ASP A 261 8.19 5.58 1.47
CA ASP A 261 8.42 6.90 2.08
C ASP A 261 7.88 8.02 1.20
N GLN A 262 8.26 8.04 -0.09
CA GLN A 262 7.77 9.03 -1.06
C GLN A 262 6.23 9.05 -1.13
N PHE A 263 5.60 7.87 -1.22
CA PHE A 263 4.14 7.79 -1.22
C PHE A 263 3.52 8.27 0.09
N SER A 264 4.13 7.91 1.23
CA SER A 264 3.62 8.30 2.54
C SER A 264 3.75 9.81 2.77
N GLU A 265 4.83 10.43 2.28
CA GLU A 265 5.02 11.88 2.28
C GLU A 265 3.98 12.57 1.39
N MET A 266 3.78 12.11 0.15
CA MET A 266 2.73 12.61 -0.74
C MET A 266 1.34 12.49 -0.11
N SER A 267 1.08 11.39 0.59
CA SER A 267 -0.16 11.17 1.33
C SER A 267 -0.38 12.20 2.44
N GLN A 268 0.69 12.65 3.13
CA GLN A 268 0.58 13.73 4.14
C GLN A 268 0.24 15.08 3.50
N TRP A 269 0.88 15.41 2.36
CA TRP A 269 0.55 16.62 1.60
C TRP A 269 -0.90 16.62 1.15
N GLN A 270 -1.38 15.48 0.67
CA GLN A 270 -2.76 15.31 0.24
C GLN A 270 -3.76 15.52 1.38
N ILE A 271 -3.54 14.93 2.57
CA ILE A 271 -4.39 15.17 3.73
C ILE A 271 -4.38 16.66 4.11
N PHE A 272 -3.21 17.32 4.08
CA PHE A 272 -3.11 18.75 4.36
C PHE A 272 -3.93 19.61 3.39
N PHE A 273 -3.85 19.35 2.09
CA PHE A 273 -4.65 20.10 1.10
C PHE A 273 -6.15 19.86 1.25
N VAL A 274 -6.56 18.67 1.66
CA VAL A 274 -7.97 18.39 1.96
C VAL A 274 -8.42 19.19 3.18
N MET A 275 -7.60 19.27 4.24
CA MET A 275 -7.88 20.10 5.42
C MET A 275 -7.89 21.61 5.09
N LEU A 276 -7.05 22.05 4.15
CA LEU A 276 -7.05 23.43 3.68
C LEU A 276 -8.33 23.75 2.89
N ALA A 277 -8.73 22.87 1.98
CA ALA A 277 -9.97 23.05 1.22
C ALA A 277 -11.21 22.98 2.13
N ALA A 278 -11.19 22.09 3.13
CA ALA A 278 -12.14 22.07 4.23
C ALA A 278 -12.29 23.44 4.93
N LEU A 279 -11.16 24.07 5.28
CA LEU A 279 -11.15 25.40 5.87
C LEU A 279 -11.77 26.44 4.93
N LEU A 280 -11.40 26.43 3.65
CA LEU A 280 -11.91 27.37 2.64
C LEU A 280 -13.42 27.21 2.44
N LEU A 281 -13.91 25.96 2.38
CA LEU A 281 -15.34 25.67 2.32
C LEU A 281 -16.04 26.21 3.58
N ARG A 282 -15.50 26.00 4.77
CA ARG A 282 -16.13 26.51 6.00
C ARG A 282 -16.18 28.04 6.02
N VAL A 283 -15.10 28.72 5.59
CA VAL A 283 -15.05 30.18 5.52
C VAL A 283 -16.04 30.72 4.49
N ALA A 284 -16.12 30.10 3.31
CA ALA A 284 -17.06 30.50 2.28
C ALA A 284 -18.52 30.30 2.73
N GLU A 285 -18.83 29.21 3.46
CA GLU A 285 -20.17 28.98 4.03
C GLU A 285 -20.56 30.12 4.99
N MET A 286 -19.61 30.58 5.81
CA MET A 286 -19.82 31.66 6.77
C MET A 286 -19.90 33.05 6.11
N SER A 287 -19.23 33.28 4.98
CA SER A 287 -19.28 34.55 4.24
C SER A 287 -20.50 34.68 3.33
N GLY A 288 -21.23 33.59 3.08
CA GLY A 288 -22.36 33.57 2.14
C GLY A 288 -21.93 33.60 0.66
N ASP A 289 -20.64 33.47 0.36
CA ASP A 289 -20.05 33.57 -0.99
C ASP A 289 -20.12 32.24 -1.78
N PHE A 290 -21.19 31.47 -1.53
CA PHE A 290 -21.28 30.07 -1.94
C PHE A 290 -22.07 29.86 -3.23
N ASP A 291 -21.56 30.44 -4.32
CA ASP A 291 -22.13 30.23 -5.65
C ASP A 291 -21.89 28.80 -6.18
N ILE A 292 -22.81 28.33 -7.04
CA ILE A 292 -22.79 26.99 -7.64
C ILE A 292 -21.50 26.74 -8.43
N GLU A 293 -20.91 27.78 -9.04
CA GLU A 293 -19.67 27.68 -9.80
C GLU A 293 -18.46 27.44 -8.88
N ASN A 294 -18.37 28.16 -7.76
CA ASN A 294 -17.36 27.94 -6.73
C ASN A 294 -17.46 26.52 -6.17
N LYS A 295 -18.67 26.01 -5.91
CA LYS A 295 -18.89 24.60 -5.47
C LYS A 295 -18.29 23.59 -6.43
N LYS A 296 -18.51 23.76 -7.74
CA LYS A 296 -17.99 22.84 -8.77
C LYS A 296 -16.46 22.92 -8.87
N ALA A 297 -15.90 24.13 -8.83
CA ALA A 297 -14.45 24.32 -8.83
C ALA A 297 -13.79 23.64 -7.63
N PHE A 298 -14.35 23.82 -6.42
CA PHE A 298 -13.89 23.12 -5.23
C PHE A 298 -13.97 21.59 -5.36
N ASP A 299 -15.06 21.04 -5.89
CA ASP A 299 -15.22 19.59 -6.11
C ASP A 299 -14.13 19.04 -7.04
N VAL A 300 -13.93 19.68 -8.20
CA VAL A 300 -12.92 19.27 -9.19
C VAL A 300 -11.51 19.34 -8.61
N ILE A 301 -11.18 20.40 -7.86
CA ILE A 301 -9.88 20.53 -7.20
C ILE A 301 -9.70 19.43 -6.15
N LEU A 302 -10.72 19.14 -5.33
CA LEU A 302 -10.64 18.10 -4.30
C LEU A 302 -10.46 16.71 -4.91
N VAL A 303 -11.25 16.37 -5.93
CA VAL A 303 -11.17 15.10 -6.64
C VAL A 303 -9.83 14.95 -7.36
N GLY A 304 -9.37 16.00 -8.04
CA GLY A 304 -8.06 16.02 -8.70
C GLY A 304 -6.91 15.84 -7.71
N THR A 305 -6.97 16.52 -6.57
CA THR A 305 -6.01 16.36 -5.45
C THR A 305 -6.04 14.93 -4.91
N GLN A 306 -7.22 14.32 -4.86
CA GLN A 306 -7.37 12.94 -4.39
C GLN A 306 -6.83 11.88 -5.35
N ALA A 307 -6.95 12.13 -6.66
CA ALA A 307 -6.42 11.25 -7.70
C ALA A 307 -4.89 11.31 -7.82
N LEU A 308 -4.23 12.35 -7.29
CA LEU A 308 -2.80 12.59 -7.51
C LEU A 308 -1.89 11.49 -6.96
N ALA A 309 -1.97 11.14 -5.67
CA ALA A 309 -1.04 10.13 -5.14
C ALA A 309 -1.24 8.71 -5.74
N PRO A 310 -2.48 8.21 -5.95
CA PRO A 310 -2.70 6.95 -6.65
C PRO A 310 -2.16 6.96 -8.09
N THR A 311 -2.39 8.05 -8.85
CA THR A 311 -1.92 8.16 -10.24
C THR A 311 -0.39 8.22 -10.31
N VAL A 312 0.28 8.95 -9.42
CA VAL A 312 1.75 8.98 -9.33
C VAL A 312 2.32 7.59 -9.05
N ILE A 313 1.73 6.80 -8.15
CA ILE A 313 2.16 5.41 -7.92
C ILE A 313 2.01 4.58 -9.20
N ILE A 314 0.83 4.62 -9.85
CA ILE A 314 0.56 3.83 -11.06
C ILE A 314 1.60 4.17 -12.13
N VAL A 315 1.86 5.47 -12.36
CA VAL A 315 2.87 5.93 -13.31
C VAL A 315 4.27 5.45 -12.92
N MET A 316 4.66 5.53 -11.63
CA MET A 316 5.95 4.99 -11.17
C MET A 316 6.10 3.48 -11.39
N ILE A 317 5.03 2.72 -11.21
CA ILE A 317 5.00 1.27 -11.46
C ILE A 317 5.16 0.99 -12.95
N LEU A 318 4.38 1.68 -13.80
CA LEU A 318 4.42 1.52 -15.26
C LEU A 318 5.78 1.89 -15.84
N MET A 319 6.36 3.03 -15.43
CA MET A 319 7.69 3.46 -15.89
C MET A 319 8.77 2.44 -15.52
N ARG A 320 8.72 1.86 -14.31
CA ARG A 320 9.68 0.82 -13.91
C ARG A 320 9.48 -0.51 -14.62
N GLY A 321 8.23 -0.89 -14.93
CA GLY A 321 7.93 -2.05 -15.76
C GLY A 321 8.56 -1.93 -17.15
N GLN A 322 8.50 -0.73 -17.73
CA GLN A 322 9.16 -0.44 -19.00
C GLN A 322 10.69 -0.51 -18.90
N GLU A 323 11.31 0.07 -17.87
CA GLU A 323 12.77 0.01 -17.69
C GLU A 323 13.29 -1.41 -17.41
N ALA A 324 12.57 -2.20 -16.61
CA ALA A 324 12.89 -3.62 -16.39
C ALA A 324 12.83 -4.42 -17.70
N THR A 325 11.81 -4.16 -18.52
CA THR A 325 11.65 -4.79 -19.84
C THR A 325 12.79 -4.38 -20.77
N LYS A 326 13.14 -3.10 -20.85
CA LYS A 326 14.29 -2.61 -21.64
C LYS A 326 15.61 -3.24 -21.20
N MET A 327 15.83 -3.39 -19.88
CA MET A 327 17.03 -4.05 -19.36
C MET A 327 17.10 -5.54 -19.71
N LEU A 328 15.98 -6.26 -19.64
CA LEU A 328 15.90 -7.67 -20.04
C LEU A 328 16.17 -7.83 -21.53
N VAL A 329 15.54 -7.00 -22.38
CA VAL A 329 15.79 -6.99 -23.83
C VAL A 329 17.27 -6.75 -24.11
N ARG A 330 17.89 -5.74 -23.48
CA ARG A 330 19.34 -5.47 -23.63
C ARG A 330 20.22 -6.64 -23.21
N LYS A 331 19.89 -7.35 -22.11
CA LYS A 331 20.65 -8.53 -21.66
C LYS A 331 20.53 -9.69 -22.66
N VAL A 332 19.33 -9.97 -23.15
CA VAL A 332 19.08 -11.02 -24.15
C VAL A 332 19.77 -10.70 -25.48
N THR A 333 19.68 -9.45 -25.96
CA THR A 333 20.39 -9.02 -27.18
C THR A 333 21.91 -9.17 -27.03
N LYS A 334 22.47 -8.84 -25.86
CA LYS A 334 23.90 -8.95 -25.59
C LYS A 334 24.37 -10.41 -25.46
N SER A 335 23.56 -11.31 -24.91
CA SER A 335 23.90 -12.74 -24.88
C SER A 335 23.85 -13.37 -26.26
N MET A 336 22.88 -12.97 -27.11
CA MET A 336 22.82 -13.42 -28.50
C MET A 336 23.99 -12.92 -29.35
N SER A 337 24.47 -11.69 -29.14
CA SER A 337 25.66 -11.19 -29.84
C SER A 337 26.95 -11.90 -29.41
N ARG A 338 27.03 -12.35 -28.17
CA ARG A 338 28.22 -13.00 -27.61
C ARG A 338 28.33 -14.48 -28.00
N GLY A 339 27.21 -15.20 -28.01
CA GLY A 339 27.15 -16.57 -28.55
C GLY A 339 27.44 -16.67 -30.05
N LYS A 340 27.35 -15.57 -30.80
CA LYS A 340 27.75 -15.50 -32.22
C LYS A 340 29.24 -15.25 -32.42
N SER A 341 29.96 -14.77 -31.41
CA SER A 341 31.41 -14.50 -31.48
C SER A 341 32.25 -15.66 -30.96
N GLU A 342 31.71 -16.52 -30.09
CA GLU A 342 32.37 -17.74 -29.58
C GLU A 342 32.19 -18.96 -30.51
N GLY A 343 31.45 -18.84 -31.61
CA GLY A 343 31.24 -19.90 -32.60
C GLY A 343 32.15 -19.84 -33.83
N VAL A 344 33.21 -19.02 -33.81
CA VAL A 344 34.15 -18.85 -34.93
C VAL A 344 35.57 -18.81 -34.38
N GLU A 345 36.05 -19.90 -33.78
CA GLU A 345 37.47 -20.16 -33.49
C GLU A 345 37.62 -21.61 -32.99
N ASP A 346 37.54 -22.57 -33.92
CA ASP A 346 38.31 -23.83 -33.93
C ASP A 346 37.76 -24.75 -35.04
N GLU A 347 38.34 -24.67 -36.24
CA GLU A 347 38.35 -25.80 -37.18
C GLU A 347 39.81 -26.26 -37.32
N GLY A 348 40.22 -27.11 -36.38
CA GLY A 348 41.38 -28.00 -36.51
C GLY A 348 40.96 -29.30 -37.20
N GLU A 349 41.78 -29.73 -38.15
CA GLU A 349 41.67 -30.92 -38.99
C GLU A 349 41.18 -32.19 -38.26
N VAL A 350 40.20 -32.90 -38.83
CA VAL A 350 39.97 -34.32 -38.52
C VAL A 350 39.58 -35.09 -39.79
N GLU A 351 40.38 -36.13 -40.04
CA GLU A 351 40.23 -37.19 -41.04
C GLU A 351 38.96 -38.05 -40.87
N GLU A 352 38.70 -38.82 -41.93
CA GLU A 352 37.61 -39.74 -42.18
C GLU A 352 37.24 -40.72 -41.04
N GLY A 353 35.95 -41.07 -40.98
CA GLY A 353 35.46 -42.19 -40.18
C GLY A 353 33.95 -42.21 -40.05
N GLY A 354 33.24 -42.63 -41.10
CA GLY A 354 31.79 -42.53 -41.18
C GLY A 354 31.01 -43.46 -40.26
N VAL A 355 29.80 -43.02 -39.86
CA VAL A 355 28.59 -43.84 -39.76
C VAL A 355 27.38 -42.93 -40.07
N GLN A 356 26.55 -43.37 -41.01
CA GLN A 356 25.29 -42.73 -41.42
C GLN A 356 24.19 -42.94 -40.38
N LEU A 357 23.40 -41.90 -40.08
CA LEU A 357 21.97 -42.08 -39.81
C LEU A 357 21.14 -40.86 -40.25
N VAL A 358 20.47 -41.06 -41.38
CA VAL A 358 19.14 -40.56 -41.79
C VAL A 358 18.89 -39.04 -41.73
N LYS A 359 19.05 -38.42 -42.91
CA LYS A 359 18.40 -37.16 -43.31
C LYS A 359 16.89 -37.39 -43.52
N MET A 360 16.06 -36.50 -42.99
CA MET A 360 14.82 -36.11 -43.69
C MET A 360 14.84 -34.59 -43.95
N LYS A 361 15.00 -34.28 -45.24
CA LYS A 361 15.06 -32.97 -45.87
C LYS A 361 13.64 -32.56 -46.32
N LYS A 362 13.29 -31.28 -46.19
CA LYS A 362 12.51 -30.52 -47.19
C LYS A 362 13.23 -29.17 -47.35
N ASN A 363 14.24 -29.10 -48.21
CA ASN A 363 14.17 -28.62 -49.60
C ASN A 363 13.37 -27.31 -49.77
N THR A 364 14.08 -26.23 -50.07
CA THR A 364 13.73 -25.34 -51.19
C THR A 364 15.04 -24.99 -51.92
N MET A 365 14.89 -24.87 -53.22
CA MET A 365 15.84 -25.12 -54.29
C MET A 365 16.76 -23.94 -54.56
N VAL A 366 17.98 -24.28 -55.00
CA VAL A 366 19.04 -23.41 -55.48
C VAL A 366 18.71 -22.86 -56.86
N LEU A 367 19.10 -21.61 -57.14
CA LEU A 367 19.49 -21.19 -58.49
C LEU A 367 20.95 -20.74 -58.43
N GLY A 368 21.81 -21.51 -59.10
CA GLY A 368 23.20 -21.19 -59.32
C GLY A 368 23.40 -20.35 -60.57
N GLY A 369 24.51 -19.63 -60.62
CA GLY A 369 25.01 -18.92 -61.79
C GLY A 369 26.49 -18.64 -61.60
N ALA A 370 27.29 -19.16 -62.50
CA ALA A 370 28.75 -19.23 -62.46
C ALA A 370 29.45 -17.93 -62.88
N ALA A 371 30.73 -17.83 -62.48
CA ALA A 371 31.90 -17.18 -63.12
C ALA A 371 31.78 -15.73 -63.65
N ASP A 372 32.68 -14.83 -63.22
CA ASP A 372 33.96 -14.56 -63.91
C ASP A 372 34.77 -13.43 -63.20
N HIS A 373 36.06 -13.36 -63.51
CA HIS A 373 37.14 -12.47 -63.04
C HIS A 373 36.85 -10.95 -63.04
N GLY A 374 37.50 -10.22 -62.12
CA GLY A 374 37.82 -8.80 -62.34
C GLY A 374 38.08 -7.93 -61.09
N THR A 375 39.28 -7.37 -61.03
CA THR A 375 39.83 -6.40 -60.06
C THR A 375 38.95 -5.14 -59.80
N GLY A 376 38.95 -4.61 -58.55
CA GLY A 376 38.53 -3.21 -58.31
C GLY A 376 38.23 -2.83 -56.85
N LYS A 377 39.01 -1.89 -56.28
CA LYS A 377 38.73 -1.16 -55.02
C LYS A 377 37.37 -0.45 -55.10
N SER A 378 36.54 -0.46 -54.04
CA SER A 378 35.83 0.75 -53.56
C SER A 378 35.08 0.57 -52.23
N LYS A 379 35.02 1.69 -51.48
CA LYS A 379 34.28 1.95 -50.25
C LYS A 379 32.76 1.88 -50.49
N ASN A 380 32.02 1.11 -49.68
CA ASN A 380 30.67 1.40 -49.16
C ASN A 380 30.00 0.13 -48.62
N LYS A 381 29.70 0.04 -47.32
CA LYS A 381 28.60 -0.79 -46.78
C LYS A 381 28.30 -0.47 -45.30
N SER A 382 27.92 0.77 -44.99
CA SER A 382 27.31 1.14 -43.70
C SER A 382 25.78 1.31 -43.76
N LYS A 383 25.13 0.96 -44.88
CA LYS A 383 23.67 1.19 -45.07
C LYS A 383 22.81 -0.08 -45.14
N SER A 384 23.39 -1.28 -45.08
CA SER A 384 22.62 -2.53 -45.20
C SER A 384 22.17 -3.15 -43.86
N GLY A 385 22.80 -2.77 -42.74
CA GLY A 385 22.48 -3.32 -41.41
C GLY A 385 21.22 -2.71 -40.76
N GLY A 386 20.97 -1.41 -41.00
CA GLY A 386 19.80 -0.72 -40.42
C GLY A 386 18.46 -1.14 -41.03
N VAL A 387 18.45 -1.52 -42.32
CA VAL A 387 17.22 -1.96 -43.00
C VAL A 387 16.81 -3.36 -42.55
N ILE A 388 17.77 -4.27 -42.31
CA ILE A 388 17.47 -5.63 -41.82
C ILE A 388 16.97 -5.58 -40.38
N ILE A 389 17.52 -4.72 -39.52
CA ILE A 389 17.07 -4.59 -38.12
C ILE A 389 15.64 -4.02 -38.04
N ALA A 390 15.32 -2.99 -38.85
CA ALA A 390 13.96 -2.42 -38.90
C ALA A 390 12.93 -3.40 -39.48
N GLN A 391 13.33 -4.26 -40.41
CA GLN A 391 12.45 -5.26 -41.00
C GLN A 391 12.13 -6.39 -40.00
N TYR A 392 13.12 -6.80 -39.18
CA TYR A 392 12.93 -7.77 -38.10
C TYR A 392 12.14 -7.22 -36.89
N GLU A 393 12.33 -5.95 -36.52
CA GLU A 393 11.52 -5.30 -35.47
C GLU A 393 10.03 -5.28 -35.83
N ASN A 394 9.71 -4.92 -37.07
CA ASN A 394 8.32 -4.91 -37.56
C ASN A 394 7.72 -6.32 -37.62
N GLU A 395 8.52 -7.33 -37.98
CA GLU A 395 8.05 -8.72 -38.03
C GLU A 395 7.81 -9.32 -36.62
N ILE A 396 8.61 -8.93 -35.63
CA ILE A 396 8.43 -9.32 -34.22
C ILE A 396 7.21 -8.63 -33.62
N ILE A 397 7.00 -7.34 -33.91
CA ILE A 397 5.79 -6.60 -33.48
C ILE A 397 4.53 -7.19 -34.12
N ALA A 398 4.59 -7.56 -35.41
CA ALA A 398 3.47 -8.19 -36.11
C ALA A 398 3.14 -9.58 -35.55
N LYS A 399 4.16 -10.42 -35.26
CA LYS A 399 3.97 -11.73 -34.61
C LYS A 399 3.46 -11.61 -33.17
N GLY A 400 3.90 -10.59 -32.44
CA GLY A 400 3.38 -10.28 -31.10
C GLY A 400 1.91 -9.88 -31.10
N LYS A 401 1.48 -9.07 -32.08
CA LYS A 401 0.07 -8.68 -32.27
C LYS A 401 -0.80 -9.89 -32.65
N ALA A 402 -0.32 -10.74 -33.56
CA ALA A 402 -1.02 -11.95 -33.97
C ALA A 402 -1.18 -12.98 -32.84
N LEU A 403 -0.17 -13.11 -31.97
CA LEU A 403 -0.24 -13.95 -30.76
C LEU A 403 -1.20 -13.36 -29.70
N GLY A 404 -1.26 -12.03 -29.58
CA GLY A 404 -2.22 -11.33 -28.72
C GLY A 404 -3.68 -11.52 -29.18
N GLU A 405 -3.93 -11.45 -30.49
CA GLU A 405 -5.26 -11.70 -31.07
C GLU A 405 -5.67 -13.19 -30.98
N GLN A 406 -4.73 -14.13 -31.12
CA GLN A 406 -4.98 -15.56 -30.87
C GLN A 406 -5.29 -15.84 -29.39
N ALA A 407 -4.62 -15.16 -28.45
CA ALA A 407 -4.89 -15.27 -27.02
C ALA A 407 -6.27 -14.69 -26.63
N LEU A 408 -6.69 -13.58 -27.27
CA LEU A 408 -8.02 -13.00 -27.09
C LEU A 408 -9.13 -13.92 -27.63
N ARG A 409 -8.94 -14.54 -28.81
CA ARG A 409 -9.88 -15.51 -29.38
C ARG A 409 -9.99 -16.81 -28.57
N MET A 410 -8.90 -17.25 -27.91
CA MET A 410 -8.96 -18.40 -27.00
C MET A 410 -9.66 -18.10 -25.68
N ASN A 411 -9.82 -16.83 -25.30
CA ASN A 411 -10.54 -16.42 -24.08
C ASN A 411 -12.04 -16.23 -24.34
N GLU A 412 -12.45 -15.78 -25.54
CA GLU A 412 -13.87 -15.69 -25.92
C GLU A 412 -14.52 -17.09 -26.10
N GLY A 413 -13.75 -18.12 -26.45
CA GLY A 413 -14.25 -19.50 -26.53
C GLY A 413 -14.40 -20.22 -25.18
N ARG A 414 -14.01 -19.60 -24.06
CA ARG A 414 -14.02 -20.20 -22.72
C ARG A 414 -15.06 -19.60 -21.76
N GLY A 415 -15.86 -18.64 -22.23
CA GLY A 415 -16.97 -18.01 -21.51
C GLY A 415 -18.35 -18.61 -21.76
N GLY A 416 -18.42 -19.87 -22.21
CA GLY A 416 -19.67 -20.57 -22.56
C GLY A 416 -19.72 -22.00 -22.01
N ALA A 417 -19.23 -22.23 -20.80
CA ALA A 417 -19.50 -23.43 -20.00
C ALA A 417 -18.93 -23.26 -18.59
N VAL A 418 -19.61 -22.49 -17.73
CA VAL A 418 -19.92 -22.77 -16.32
C VAL A 418 -21.11 -21.90 -15.95
#